data_AF-A0A2D7DW19-F1
#
_entry.id   AF-A0A2D7DW19-F1
#
_cell.length_a   1.000
_cell.length_b   1.000
_cell.length_c   1.000
_cell.angle_alpha   90.00
_cell.angle_beta   90.00
_cell.angle_gamma   90.00
#
_symmetry.space_group_name_H-M   'P 1'
#
loop_
_entity.id
_entity.type
_entity.pdbx_description
1 polymer ?
#
loop_
_entity_poly.entity_id
_entity_poly.type
_entity_poly.pdbx_seq_one_letter_code
_entity_poly.pdbx_strand_id
1 'polypeptide(L)'
;MYYPKKKIEELEPKLNVEDALLSENSGIIDVDGLMTNFITDIENAGGVINYNSKFSFSKNNKNYISFYVNDDYSFKIKTRILINCAGLNSQILAKKIDGMEKRMIPKIKFVKGNYMSLTGISPFTKLVYPTPQRDGLGIHSTINLQGKTIFGPDTVNVNDIDFKVTEGIEKKFKKSISKYWPDVVDRKLSFDYCGIRPKLETNDFMFMYKKINQKLFILNLFGIESPGLTSCIEIGKYVKKLIYFNN
;
A
#
# COMPACT_ATOMS: atom_id res chain seq x y z
N MET A 1 7.99 -12.69 -21.12
CA MET A 1 8.82 -13.27 -22.21
C MET A 1 10.26 -13.41 -21.70
N TYR A 2 10.94 -14.54 -21.94
CA TYR A 2 12.34 -14.71 -21.53
C TYR A 2 13.28 -14.03 -22.52
N TYR A 3 14.22 -13.21 -22.01
CA TYR A 3 15.23 -12.49 -22.77
C TYR A 3 16.64 -12.91 -22.33
N PRO A 4 17.49 -13.38 -23.25
CA PRO A 4 18.90 -13.66 -22.98
C PRO A 4 19.73 -12.36 -22.98
N LYS A 5 20.91 -12.40 -22.37
CA LYS A 5 21.87 -11.27 -22.26
C LYS A 5 21.96 -10.35 -23.47
N LYS A 6 22.22 -10.89 -24.66
CA LYS A 6 22.34 -10.10 -25.89
C LYS A 6 21.10 -9.24 -26.16
N LYS A 7 19.90 -9.79 -25.92
CA LYS A 7 18.65 -9.06 -26.12
C LYS A 7 18.45 -7.97 -25.08
N ILE A 8 18.93 -8.21 -23.87
CA ILE A 8 18.90 -7.25 -22.77
C ILE A 8 19.85 -6.08 -23.08
N GLU A 9 21.07 -6.35 -23.52
CA GLU A 9 22.07 -5.33 -23.89
C GLU A 9 21.58 -4.42 -25.03
N GLU A 10 20.80 -4.95 -25.99
CA GLU A 10 20.15 -4.15 -27.03
C GLU A 10 19.07 -3.20 -26.47
N LEU A 11 18.32 -3.63 -25.44
CA LEU A 11 17.15 -2.91 -24.92
C LEU A 11 17.49 -1.96 -23.77
N GLU A 12 18.37 -2.40 -22.86
CA GLU A 12 18.79 -1.71 -21.66
C GLU A 12 20.31 -1.87 -21.50
N PRO A 13 21.14 -1.15 -22.28
CA PRO A 13 22.58 -1.36 -22.36
C PRO A 13 23.35 -1.21 -21.03
N LYS A 14 22.76 -0.50 -20.06
CA LYS A 14 23.34 -0.29 -18.73
C LYS A 14 23.00 -1.39 -17.73
N LEU A 15 22.15 -2.35 -18.12
CA LEU A 15 21.74 -3.45 -17.27
C LEU A 15 22.76 -4.58 -17.36
N ASN A 16 23.39 -4.92 -16.24
CA ASN A 16 24.40 -5.98 -16.16
C ASN A 16 23.79 -7.22 -15.51
N VAL A 17 23.18 -8.08 -16.32
CA VAL A 17 22.57 -9.34 -15.88
C VAL A 17 22.77 -10.42 -16.96
N GLU A 18 22.66 -11.69 -16.58
CA GLU A 18 22.78 -12.81 -17.52
C GLU A 18 21.47 -13.04 -18.30
N ASP A 19 20.33 -12.95 -17.63
CA ASP A 19 19.02 -13.23 -18.20
C ASP A 19 17.92 -12.39 -17.53
N ALA A 20 16.78 -12.22 -18.20
CA ALA A 20 15.65 -11.48 -17.68
C ALA A 20 14.29 -12.02 -18.18
N LEU A 21 13.23 -11.67 -17.46
CA LEU A 21 11.85 -11.84 -17.89
C LEU A 21 11.23 -10.48 -18.16
N LEU A 22 10.77 -10.25 -19.39
CA LEU A 22 9.96 -9.09 -19.73
C LEU A 22 8.51 -9.32 -19.31
N SER A 23 7.98 -8.40 -18.50
CA SER A 23 6.55 -8.23 -18.24
C SER A 23 6.03 -7.03 -19.03
N GLU A 24 5.30 -7.29 -20.12
CA GLU A 24 4.82 -6.24 -21.03
C GLU A 24 3.69 -5.39 -20.44
N ASN A 25 2.94 -5.95 -19.49
CA ASN A 25 1.75 -5.33 -18.92
C ASN A 25 2.03 -4.56 -17.61
N SER A 26 3.28 -4.56 -17.15
CA SER A 26 3.66 -3.79 -15.96
C SER A 26 3.76 -2.31 -16.31
N GLY A 27 3.20 -1.45 -15.45
CA GLY A 27 3.20 0.00 -15.67
C GLY A 27 3.19 0.78 -14.37
N ILE A 28 3.06 2.10 -14.52
CA ILE A 28 2.95 3.08 -13.44
C ILE A 28 1.64 3.86 -13.60
N ILE A 29 1.17 4.47 -12.51
CA ILE A 29 -0.08 5.23 -12.50
C ILE A 29 0.07 6.47 -11.63
N ASP A 30 -0.67 7.53 -11.98
CA ASP A 30 -0.86 8.69 -11.13
C ASP A 30 -1.80 8.33 -9.98
N VAL A 31 -1.22 8.11 -8.80
CA VAL A 31 -1.99 7.72 -7.61
C VAL A 31 -2.84 8.88 -7.12
N ASP A 32 -2.33 10.11 -7.20
CA ASP A 32 -3.05 11.29 -6.73
C ASP A 32 -4.27 11.54 -7.62
N GLY A 33 -4.08 11.53 -8.94
CA GLY A 33 -5.17 11.61 -9.91
C GLY A 33 -6.20 10.49 -9.76
N LEU A 34 -5.76 9.25 -9.51
CA LEU A 34 -6.66 8.13 -9.24
C LEU A 34 -7.52 8.36 -7.99
N MET A 35 -6.92 8.82 -6.90
CA MET A 35 -7.66 9.09 -5.65
C MET A 35 -8.62 10.26 -5.79
N THR A 36 -8.22 11.33 -6.50
CA THR A 36 -9.11 12.46 -6.82
C THR A 36 -10.33 11.98 -7.60
N ASN A 37 -10.14 11.13 -8.61
CA ASN A 37 -11.27 10.58 -9.38
C ASN A 37 -12.22 9.75 -8.49
N PHE A 38 -11.71 8.93 -7.57
CA PHE A 38 -12.56 8.21 -6.63
C PHE A 38 -13.36 9.13 -5.70
N ILE A 39 -12.77 10.24 -5.25
CA ILE A 39 -13.50 11.25 -4.46
C ILE A 39 -14.63 11.85 -5.29
N THR A 40 -14.33 12.28 -6.52
CA THR A 40 -15.32 12.85 -7.44
C THR A 40 -16.45 11.87 -7.74
N ASP A 41 -16.16 10.60 -7.96
CA ASP A 41 -17.17 9.56 -8.18
C ASP A 41 -18.08 9.37 -6.97
N ILE A 42 -17.52 9.41 -5.75
CA ILE A 42 -18.28 9.32 -4.50
C ILE A 42 -19.22 10.52 -4.36
N GLU A 43 -18.72 11.73 -4.60
CA GLU A 43 -19.50 12.97 -4.46
C GLU A 43 -20.61 13.07 -5.52
N ASN A 44 -20.31 12.72 -6.78
CA ASN A 44 -21.29 12.67 -7.86
C ASN A 44 -22.42 11.65 -7.60
N ALA A 45 -22.12 10.59 -6.86
CA ALA A 45 -23.12 9.62 -6.40
C ALA A 45 -23.90 10.08 -5.15
N GLY A 46 -23.69 11.32 -4.67
CA GLY A 46 -24.33 11.87 -3.48
C GLY A 46 -23.68 11.44 -2.15
N GLY A 47 -22.50 10.82 -2.21
CA GLY A 47 -21.68 10.52 -1.05
C GLY A 47 -21.02 11.78 -0.47
N VAL A 48 -20.52 11.68 0.76
CA VAL A 48 -19.87 12.78 1.46
C VAL A 48 -18.50 12.32 1.96
N ILE A 49 -17.47 13.10 1.64
CA ILE A 49 -16.15 12.96 2.25
C ILE A 49 -16.00 13.98 3.37
N ASN A 50 -15.77 13.50 4.59
CA ASN A 50 -15.56 14.36 5.74
C ASN A 50 -14.11 14.25 6.23
N TYR A 51 -13.30 15.26 5.91
CA TYR A 51 -11.92 15.36 6.36
C TYR A 51 -11.85 15.76 7.84
N ASN A 52 -10.66 15.68 8.44
CA ASN A 52 -10.43 16.04 9.85
C ASN A 52 -11.39 15.37 10.83
N SER A 53 -11.85 14.15 10.50
CA SER A 53 -12.85 13.38 11.24
C SER A 53 -12.28 12.04 11.66
N LYS A 54 -11.52 12.02 12.76
CA LYS A 54 -10.86 10.82 13.27
C LYS A 54 -11.87 9.92 13.97
N PHE A 55 -12.05 8.69 13.50
CA PHE A 55 -12.92 7.71 14.18
C PHE A 55 -12.46 7.45 15.63
N SER A 56 -13.39 7.57 16.58
CA SER A 56 -13.16 7.30 18.00
C SER A 56 -13.54 5.87 18.36
N PHE A 57 -14.82 5.52 18.29
CA PHE A 57 -15.33 4.17 18.57
C PHE A 57 -16.74 4.01 17.99
N SER A 58 -17.24 2.78 17.93
CA SER A 58 -18.64 2.49 17.60
C SER A 58 -19.38 1.76 18.72
N LYS A 59 -20.71 1.82 18.67
CA LYS A 59 -21.63 1.05 19.52
C LYS A 59 -22.71 0.43 18.65
N ASN A 60 -22.99 -0.84 18.88
CA ASN A 60 -24.07 -1.54 18.19
C ASN A 60 -25.39 -1.29 18.93
N ASN A 61 -26.42 -0.86 18.19
CA ASN A 61 -27.77 -0.69 18.70
C ASN A 61 -28.69 -1.67 17.96
N LYS A 62 -29.95 -1.80 18.41
CA LYS A 62 -30.91 -2.76 17.83
C LYS A 62 -31.07 -2.61 16.30
N ASN A 63 -31.10 -1.37 15.80
CA ASN A 63 -31.44 -1.06 14.40
C ASN A 63 -30.37 -0.28 13.62
N TYR A 64 -29.27 0.13 14.27
CA TYR A 64 -28.18 0.89 13.65
C TYR A 64 -26.87 0.71 14.43
N ILE A 65 -25.76 0.97 13.77
CA ILE A 65 -24.45 1.17 14.38
C ILE A 65 -24.28 2.67 14.57
N SER A 66 -23.92 3.11 15.78
CA SER A 66 -23.50 4.49 16.01
C SER A 66 -22.00 4.59 16.09
N PHE A 67 -21.42 5.66 15.56
CA PHE A 67 -20.02 5.98 15.76
C PHE A 67 -19.81 7.48 16.05
N TYR A 68 -18.63 7.75 16.60
CA TYR A 68 -18.20 9.06 17.07
C TYR A 68 -16.86 9.42 16.43
N VAL A 69 -16.62 10.72 16.28
CA VAL A 69 -15.40 11.25 15.67
C VAL A 69 -14.76 12.30 16.56
N ASN A 70 -13.45 12.48 16.43
CA ASN A 70 -12.65 13.51 17.12
C ASN A 70 -12.77 13.49 18.65
N ASP A 71 -13.08 12.32 19.21
CA ASP A 71 -13.33 12.11 20.64
C ASP A 71 -14.45 13.01 21.19
N ASP A 72 -15.32 13.51 20.31
CA ASP A 72 -16.53 14.24 20.64
C ASP A 72 -17.69 13.25 20.78
N TYR A 73 -18.14 13.07 22.02
CA TYR A 73 -19.24 12.16 22.37
C TYR A 73 -20.62 12.79 22.21
N SER A 74 -20.69 14.10 21.92
CA SER A 74 -21.95 14.84 21.71
C SER A 74 -22.50 14.64 20.29
N PHE A 75 -21.62 14.50 19.30
CA PHE A 75 -22.00 14.30 17.91
C PHE A 75 -21.95 12.81 17.51
N LYS A 76 -23.12 12.24 17.20
CA LYS A 76 -23.28 10.81 16.89
C LYS A 76 -23.78 10.60 15.46
N ILE A 77 -23.01 9.86 14.67
CA ILE A 77 -23.42 9.43 13.33
C ILE A 77 -24.02 8.02 13.41
N LYS A 78 -25.11 7.78 12.66
CA LYS A 78 -25.79 6.48 12.58
C LYS A 78 -25.57 5.86 11.20
N THR A 79 -25.24 4.59 11.15
CA THR A 79 -25.10 3.83 9.91
C THR A 79 -25.66 2.41 10.06
N ARG A 80 -25.91 1.74 8.94
CA ARG A 80 -26.19 0.29 8.89
C ARG A 80 -24.94 -0.53 8.57
N ILE A 81 -24.00 0.06 7.84
CA ILE A 81 -22.79 -0.58 7.36
C ILE A 81 -21.60 0.23 7.86
N LEU A 82 -20.66 -0.43 8.53
CA LEU A 82 -19.41 0.17 8.97
C LEU A 82 -18.22 -0.61 8.38
N ILE A 83 -17.40 0.06 7.58
CA ILE A 83 -16.23 -0.54 6.93
C ILE A 83 -14.98 0.14 7.47
N ASN A 84 -14.08 -0.64 8.07
CA ASN A 84 -12.77 -0.19 8.52
C ASN A 84 -11.72 -0.51 7.45
N CYS A 85 -11.27 0.52 6.75
CA CYS A 85 -10.20 0.48 5.75
C CYS A 85 -9.01 1.38 6.15
N ALA A 86 -8.72 1.51 7.45
CA ALA A 86 -7.79 2.51 7.99
C ALA A 86 -6.29 2.18 7.84
N GLY A 87 -5.92 1.30 6.90
CA GLY A 87 -4.53 0.96 6.57
C GLY A 87 -3.71 0.56 7.81
N LEU A 88 -2.65 1.32 8.10
CA LEU A 88 -1.76 1.12 9.25
C LEU A 88 -2.49 1.09 10.60
N ASN A 89 -3.60 1.82 10.72
CA ASN A 89 -4.39 1.91 11.95
C ASN A 89 -5.55 0.90 12.01
N SER A 90 -5.73 0.08 10.98
CA SER A 90 -6.86 -0.88 10.89
C SER A 90 -6.98 -1.76 12.13
N GLN A 91 -5.86 -2.30 12.65
CA GLN A 91 -5.84 -3.12 13.87
C GLN A 91 -6.29 -2.35 15.11
N ILE A 92 -5.82 -1.12 15.29
CA ILE A 92 -6.15 -0.30 16.47
C ILE A 92 -7.62 0.10 16.42
N LEU A 93 -8.13 0.52 15.26
CA LEU A 93 -9.52 0.92 15.11
C LEU A 93 -10.48 -0.27 15.24
N ALA A 94 -10.12 -1.45 14.75
CA ALA A 94 -10.94 -2.65 14.91
C ALA A 94 -11.22 -2.98 16.38
N LYS A 95 -10.28 -2.71 17.30
CA LYS A 95 -10.48 -2.90 18.75
C LYS A 95 -11.48 -1.92 19.37
N LYS A 96 -11.74 -0.80 18.70
CA LYS A 96 -12.70 0.24 19.10
C LYS A 96 -14.07 0.09 18.41
N ILE A 97 -14.22 -0.93 17.56
CA ILE A 97 -15.48 -1.27 16.92
C ILE A 97 -16.20 -2.30 17.78
N ASP A 98 -17.41 -1.99 18.21
CA ASP A 98 -18.23 -2.88 19.02
C ASP A 98 -18.67 -4.13 18.23
N GLY A 99 -18.81 -5.26 18.93
CA GLY A 99 -19.22 -6.54 18.36
C GLY A 99 -18.12 -7.37 17.71
N MET A 100 -16.89 -6.87 17.61
CA MET A 100 -15.75 -7.63 17.09
C MET A 100 -15.11 -8.51 18.17
N GLU A 101 -14.80 -9.77 17.83
CA GLU A 101 -14.05 -10.65 18.72
C GLU A 101 -12.58 -10.21 18.76
N LYS A 102 -12.18 -9.56 19.85
CA LYS A 102 -10.83 -8.98 19.98
C LYS A 102 -9.70 -9.99 19.78
N ARG A 103 -9.94 -11.27 20.07
CA ARG A 103 -8.97 -12.37 19.87
C ARG A 103 -8.75 -12.72 18.39
N MET A 104 -9.73 -12.42 17.52
CA MET A 104 -9.63 -12.66 16.08
C MET A 104 -8.96 -11.51 15.32
N ILE A 105 -8.77 -10.35 15.96
CA ILE A 105 -8.10 -9.21 15.33
C ILE A 105 -6.61 -9.56 15.13
N PRO A 106 -6.10 -9.61 13.89
CA PRO A 106 -4.74 -10.04 13.63
C PRO A 106 -3.71 -9.03 14.15
N LYS A 107 -2.48 -9.49 14.36
CA LYS A 107 -1.34 -8.59 14.61
C LYS A 107 -0.84 -8.01 13.30
N ILE A 108 -0.65 -6.70 13.26
CA ILE A 108 0.00 -6.01 12.14
C ILE A 108 1.45 -5.71 12.53
N LYS A 109 2.38 -6.07 11.64
CA LYS A 109 3.79 -5.67 11.70
C LYS A 109 4.00 -4.51 10.74
N PHE A 110 4.74 -3.49 11.16
CA PHE A 110 5.05 -2.36 10.29
C PHE A 110 6.39 -2.58 9.59
N VAL A 111 6.35 -2.52 8.26
CA VAL A 111 7.54 -2.64 7.43
C VAL A 111 7.70 -1.37 6.62
N LYS A 112 8.66 -0.54 7.04
CA LYS A 112 9.07 0.68 6.33
C LYS A 112 9.88 0.32 5.10
N GLY A 113 9.67 1.08 4.04
CA GLY A 113 10.47 1.05 2.82
C GLY A 113 10.82 2.47 2.42
N ASN A 114 12.11 2.73 2.29
CA ASN A 114 12.67 4.00 1.84
C ASN A 114 12.85 3.96 0.33
N TYR A 115 12.77 5.13 -0.29
CA TYR A 115 13.00 5.31 -1.72
C TYR A 115 14.05 6.39 -1.91
N MET A 116 14.96 6.15 -2.86
CA MET A 116 15.99 7.09 -3.24
C MET A 116 15.87 7.42 -4.71
N SER A 117 16.01 8.68 -5.06
CA SER A 117 16.01 9.11 -6.43
C SER A 117 17.40 9.30 -6.99
N LEU A 118 17.53 9.04 -8.28
CA LEU A 118 18.73 9.30 -9.04
C LEU A 118 18.77 10.76 -9.49
N THR A 119 19.94 11.39 -9.34
CA THR A 119 20.20 12.68 -10.01
C THR A 119 20.68 12.46 -11.45
N GLY A 120 20.12 13.24 -12.37
CA GLY A 120 20.48 13.24 -13.79
C GLY A 120 19.73 12.20 -14.61
N ILE A 121 20.35 11.80 -15.73
CA ILE A 121 19.72 10.94 -16.75
C ILE A 121 19.46 9.53 -16.19
N SER A 122 18.26 9.02 -16.45
CA SER A 122 17.86 7.65 -16.12
C SER A 122 18.76 6.62 -16.84
N PRO A 123 19.18 5.55 -16.15
CA PRO A 123 19.94 4.48 -16.78
C PRO A 123 19.06 3.53 -17.60
N PHE A 124 17.75 3.50 -17.34
CA PHE A 124 16.84 2.51 -17.90
C PHE A 124 15.60 3.17 -18.50
N THR A 125 15.02 2.53 -19.51
CA THR A 125 13.73 2.93 -20.07
C THR A 125 12.56 2.11 -19.51
N LYS A 126 12.85 0.99 -18.85
CA LYS A 126 11.89 0.05 -18.26
C LYS A 126 12.05 -0.04 -16.74
N LEU A 127 11.03 -0.59 -16.09
CA LEU A 127 11.09 -0.96 -14.68
C LEU A 127 12.00 -2.20 -14.54
N VAL A 128 12.98 -2.15 -13.64
CA VAL A 128 13.95 -3.23 -13.42
C VAL A 128 13.75 -3.80 -12.02
N TYR A 129 13.30 -5.05 -11.95
CA TYR A 129 13.13 -5.80 -10.71
C TYR A 129 14.20 -6.89 -10.62
N PRO A 130 15.08 -6.88 -9.60
CA PRO A 130 15.97 -8.00 -9.36
C PRO A 130 15.16 -9.22 -8.90
N THR A 131 15.78 -10.40 -8.96
CA THR A 131 15.14 -11.61 -8.48
C THR A 131 14.79 -11.50 -6.99
N PRO A 132 13.63 -12.04 -6.55
CA PRO A 132 13.23 -11.98 -5.16
C PRO A 132 14.29 -12.60 -4.23
N GLN A 133 14.53 -11.97 -3.09
CA GLN A 133 15.28 -12.51 -1.97
C GLN A 133 14.31 -12.86 -0.82
N ARG A 134 14.82 -13.51 0.23
CA ARG A 134 14.01 -13.93 1.41
C ARG A 134 13.10 -12.83 1.98
N ASP A 135 13.54 -11.56 1.94
CA ASP A 135 12.84 -10.43 2.56
C ASP A 135 12.14 -9.47 1.57
N GLY A 136 11.97 -9.89 0.30
CA GLY A 136 11.23 -9.14 -0.72
C GLY A 136 11.90 -9.10 -2.10
N LEU A 137 11.41 -8.24 -2.99
CA LEU A 137 11.87 -8.12 -4.38
C LEU A 137 13.28 -7.49 -4.53
N GLY A 138 13.90 -7.04 -3.44
CA GLY A 138 15.10 -6.21 -3.49
C GLY A 138 14.81 -4.77 -3.96
N ILE A 139 15.85 -3.94 -3.96
CA ILE A 139 15.77 -2.53 -4.38
C ILE A 139 15.66 -2.50 -5.90
N HIS A 140 14.44 -2.28 -6.40
CA HIS A 140 14.15 -2.21 -7.83
C HIS A 140 14.28 -0.77 -8.34
N SER A 141 14.39 -0.64 -9.66
CA SER A 141 14.40 0.64 -10.37
C SER A 141 13.04 0.86 -11.01
N THR A 142 12.40 1.98 -10.67
CA THR A 142 11.19 2.46 -11.33
C THR A 142 11.43 3.81 -11.97
N ILE A 143 10.55 4.19 -12.88
CA ILE A 143 10.55 5.51 -13.51
C ILE A 143 9.23 6.14 -13.09
N ASN A 144 9.27 7.33 -12.49
CA ASN A 144 8.03 8.05 -12.16
C ASN A 144 7.44 8.73 -13.41
N LEU A 145 6.26 9.32 -13.27
CA LEU A 145 5.58 9.99 -14.39
C LEU A 145 6.35 11.20 -14.95
N GLN A 146 7.30 11.75 -14.20
CA GLN A 146 8.19 12.83 -14.63
C GLN A 146 9.48 12.30 -15.29
N GLY A 147 9.62 10.99 -15.50
CA GLY A 147 10.81 10.37 -16.10
C GLY A 147 12.00 10.22 -15.14
N LYS A 148 11.83 10.54 -13.85
CA LYS A 148 12.88 10.41 -12.83
C LYS A 148 12.99 8.97 -12.36
N THR A 149 14.22 8.47 -12.23
CA THR A 149 14.47 7.14 -11.67
C THR A 149 14.36 7.13 -10.16
N ILE A 150 13.51 6.23 -9.65
CA ILE A 150 13.30 5.97 -8.23
C ILE A 150 13.75 4.54 -7.94
N PHE A 151 14.69 4.42 -7.02
CA PHE A 151 15.12 3.14 -6.46
C PHE A 151 14.41 2.88 -5.15
N GLY A 152 14.02 1.63 -4.94
CA GLY A 152 13.44 1.19 -3.69
C GLY A 152 12.35 0.16 -3.94
N PRO A 153 11.51 -0.07 -2.93
CA PRO A 153 11.81 0.23 -1.54
C PRO A 153 12.87 -0.72 -0.99
N ASP A 154 13.53 -0.33 0.10
CA ASP A 154 14.14 -1.31 0.99
C ASP A 154 13.11 -1.91 1.99
N THR A 155 13.61 -2.77 2.88
CA THR A 155 12.80 -3.41 3.93
C THR A 155 13.43 -3.07 5.29
N VAL A 156 12.66 -2.42 6.16
CA VAL A 156 13.03 -2.08 7.54
C VAL A 156 11.83 -2.35 8.46
N ASN A 157 11.99 -3.27 9.41
CA ASN A 157 10.97 -3.50 10.44
C ASN A 157 10.98 -2.33 11.43
N VAL A 158 9.80 -1.79 11.74
CA VAL A 158 9.62 -0.70 12.71
C VAL A 158 8.52 -1.05 13.70
N ASN A 159 8.63 -0.53 14.92
CA ASN A 159 7.61 -0.73 15.95
C ASN A 159 6.51 0.34 15.88
N ASP A 160 6.86 1.53 15.40
CA ASP A 160 6.01 2.71 15.36
C ASP A 160 5.83 3.23 13.93
N ILE A 161 4.72 3.93 13.70
CA ILE A 161 4.44 4.60 12.43
C ILE A 161 5.28 5.89 12.39
N ASP A 162 6.49 5.81 11.84
CA ASP A 162 7.40 6.94 11.72
C ASP A 162 7.93 7.13 10.28
N PHE A 163 7.59 8.28 9.70
CA PHE A 163 7.98 8.69 8.34
C PHE A 163 9.23 9.58 8.30
N LYS A 164 9.97 9.74 9.41
CA LYS A 164 11.25 10.47 9.43
C LYS A 164 12.23 9.92 8.40
N VAL A 165 13.04 10.82 7.84
CA VAL A 165 14.12 10.49 6.92
C VAL A 165 15.08 9.50 7.60
N THR A 166 15.40 8.42 6.91
CA THR A 166 16.39 7.45 7.39
C THR A 166 17.75 7.82 6.84
N GLU A 167 18.67 8.23 7.70
CA GLU A 167 20.02 8.62 7.31
C GLU A 167 20.90 7.43 6.95
N GLY A 168 21.94 7.66 6.15
CA GLY A 168 22.96 6.65 5.85
C GLY A 168 22.52 5.48 4.96
N ILE A 169 21.31 5.51 4.40
CA ILE A 169 20.79 4.40 3.56
C ILE A 169 21.45 4.33 2.18
N GLU A 170 22.09 5.40 1.70
CA GLU A 170 22.68 5.45 0.36
C GLU A 170 23.65 4.29 0.09
N LYS A 171 24.52 3.98 1.06
CA LYS A 171 25.50 2.89 0.93
C LYS A 171 24.80 1.53 0.73
N LYS A 172 23.70 1.29 1.44
CA LYS A 172 22.87 0.08 1.31
C LYS A 172 22.24 0.01 -0.08
N PHE A 173 21.70 1.13 -0.57
CA PHE A 173 21.09 1.23 -1.89
C PHE A 173 22.11 0.96 -2.99
N LYS A 174 23.23 1.69 -3.01
CA LYS A 174 24.30 1.52 -4.00
C LYS A 174 24.80 0.08 -4.05
N LYS A 175 25.04 -0.56 -2.89
CA LYS A 175 25.44 -1.97 -2.80
C LYS A 175 24.42 -2.94 -3.40
N SER A 176 23.12 -2.66 -3.24
CA SER A 176 22.07 -3.51 -3.82
C SER A 176 21.93 -3.31 -5.32
N ILE A 177 21.94 -2.05 -5.76
CA ILE A 177 21.74 -1.65 -7.16
C ILE A 177 22.95 -2.07 -8.00
N SER A 178 24.17 -2.00 -7.46
CA SER A 178 25.41 -2.35 -8.18
C SER A 178 25.47 -3.80 -8.66
N LYS A 179 24.58 -4.67 -8.14
CA LYS A 179 24.41 -6.05 -8.61
C LYS A 179 23.85 -6.15 -10.03
N TYR A 180 23.03 -5.18 -10.44
CA TYR A 180 22.45 -5.13 -11.79
C TYR A 180 22.84 -3.85 -12.55
N TRP A 181 23.39 -2.85 -11.88
CA TRP A 181 23.89 -1.61 -12.49
C TRP A 181 25.16 -1.10 -11.78
N PRO A 182 26.35 -1.56 -12.18
CA PRO A 182 27.61 -1.21 -11.52
C PRO A 182 27.88 0.29 -11.42
N ASP A 183 27.56 1.08 -12.45
CA ASP A 183 27.86 2.52 -12.50
C ASP A 183 27.17 3.33 -11.40
N VAL A 184 26.17 2.78 -10.70
CA VAL A 184 25.47 3.47 -9.60
C VAL A 184 26.43 3.97 -8.52
N VAL A 185 27.61 3.36 -8.37
CA VAL A 185 28.63 3.74 -7.38
C VAL A 185 29.05 5.21 -7.52
N ASP A 186 29.20 5.68 -8.76
CA ASP A 186 29.63 7.04 -9.10
C ASP A 186 28.46 8.01 -9.27
N ARG A 187 27.23 7.54 -9.03
CA ARG A 187 26.01 8.34 -9.18
C ARG A 187 25.57 8.90 -7.85
N LYS A 188 24.99 10.10 -7.89
CA LYS A 188 24.38 10.72 -6.71
C LYS A 188 22.95 10.20 -6.55
N LEU A 189 22.70 9.58 -5.40
CA LEU A 189 21.37 9.25 -4.94
C LEU A 189 20.94 10.27 -3.88
N SER A 190 19.65 10.55 -3.79
CA SER A 190 19.09 11.41 -2.74
C SER A 190 17.84 10.76 -2.18
N PHE A 191 17.61 10.90 -0.88
CA PHE A 191 16.35 10.46 -0.29
C PHE A 191 15.18 11.11 -1.04
N ASP A 192 14.15 10.33 -1.36
CA ASP A 192 12.95 10.84 -2.01
C ASP A 192 11.77 10.79 -1.04
N TYR A 193 11.27 9.60 -0.72
CA TYR A 193 10.20 9.40 0.25
C TYR A 193 10.33 8.06 0.96
N CYS A 194 9.44 7.80 1.92
CA CYS A 194 9.27 6.48 2.51
C CYS A 194 7.79 6.13 2.65
N GLY A 195 7.50 4.84 2.71
CA GLY A 195 6.18 4.32 3.01
C GLY A 195 6.26 3.20 4.04
N ILE A 196 5.15 2.90 4.72
CA ILE A 196 5.07 1.81 5.70
C ILE A 196 3.96 0.86 5.24
N ARG A 197 4.27 -0.44 5.24
CA ARG A 197 3.32 -1.50 4.90
C ARG A 197 2.73 -2.11 6.18
N PRO A 198 1.41 -2.30 6.27
CA PRO A 198 0.79 -3.07 7.34
C PRO A 198 0.87 -4.56 7.00
N LYS A 199 1.93 -5.26 7.42
CA LYS A 199 2.12 -6.68 7.12
C LYS A 199 1.35 -7.58 8.08
N LEU A 200 0.69 -8.59 7.53
CA LEU A 200 0.14 -9.72 8.29
C LEU A 200 1.10 -10.91 8.24
N GLU A 201 1.01 -11.79 9.22
CA GLU A 201 1.81 -13.03 9.25
C GLU A 201 1.44 -13.99 8.11
N THR A 202 0.20 -13.93 7.64
CA THR A 202 -0.29 -14.69 6.49
C THR A 202 0.31 -14.23 5.17
N ASN A 203 0.90 -13.01 5.12
CA ASN A 203 1.32 -12.34 3.88
C ASN A 203 0.21 -12.24 2.81
N ASP A 204 -1.05 -12.13 3.25
CA ASP A 204 -2.21 -11.98 2.38
C ASP A 204 -3.20 -10.97 2.98
N PHE A 205 -4.09 -10.42 2.16
CA PHE A 205 -5.15 -9.52 2.60
C PHE A 205 -6.17 -10.26 3.46
N MET A 206 -6.64 -9.63 4.53
CA MET A 206 -7.65 -10.22 5.41
C MET A 206 -8.91 -9.35 5.46
N PHE A 207 -10.04 -9.97 5.15
CA PHE A 207 -11.37 -9.37 5.20
C PHE A 207 -12.17 -10.03 6.33
N MET A 208 -12.29 -9.35 7.48
CA MET A 208 -13.00 -9.86 8.64
C MET A 208 -14.33 -9.12 8.80
N TYR A 209 -15.45 -9.81 8.62
CA TYR A 209 -16.78 -9.22 8.71
C TYR A 209 -17.68 -9.91 9.74
N LYS A 210 -18.69 -9.17 10.20
CA LYS A 210 -19.74 -9.65 11.09
C LYS A 210 -21.08 -9.07 10.68
N LYS A 211 -22.08 -9.94 10.50
CA LYS A 211 -23.49 -9.58 10.38
C LYS A 211 -24.10 -9.57 11.78
N ILE A 212 -24.44 -8.39 12.31
CA ILE A 212 -25.05 -8.29 13.65
C ILE A 212 -26.52 -8.74 13.59
N ASN A 213 -27.21 -8.38 12.50
CA ASN A 213 -28.54 -8.86 12.16
C ASN A 213 -28.78 -8.67 10.65
N GLN A 214 -29.99 -8.91 10.15
CA GLN A 214 -30.36 -8.74 8.73
C GLN A 214 -30.03 -7.37 8.12
N LYS A 215 -29.84 -6.33 8.94
CA LYS A 215 -29.69 -4.94 8.48
C LYS A 215 -28.35 -4.31 8.85
N LEU A 216 -27.53 -4.95 9.69
CA LEU A 216 -26.33 -4.36 10.28
C LEU A 216 -25.08 -5.18 9.95
N PHE A 217 -24.08 -4.52 9.36
CA PHE A 217 -22.88 -5.15 8.84
C PHE A 217 -21.63 -4.38 9.24
N ILE A 218 -20.62 -5.10 9.73
CA ILE A 218 -19.29 -4.58 10.03
C ILE A 218 -18.29 -5.35 9.19
N LEU A 219 -17.33 -4.64 8.58
CA LEU A 219 -16.21 -5.24 7.86
C LEU A 219 -14.91 -4.52 8.21
N ASN A 220 -13.84 -5.28 8.41
CA ASN A 220 -12.49 -4.78 8.61
C ASN A 220 -11.58 -5.35 7.52
N LEU A 221 -10.78 -4.46 6.92
CA LEU A 221 -9.72 -4.80 5.99
C LEU A 221 -8.39 -4.66 6.74
N PHE A 222 -7.63 -5.75 6.81
CA PHE A 222 -6.29 -5.77 7.38
C PHE A 222 -5.29 -6.21 6.32
N GLY A 223 -4.05 -5.76 6.46
CA GLY A 223 -2.97 -6.29 5.65
C GLY A 223 -2.93 -5.82 4.21
N ILE A 224 -3.65 -4.75 3.85
CA ILE A 224 -3.69 -4.22 2.47
C ILE A 224 -2.35 -3.55 2.14
N GLU A 225 -1.30 -4.36 1.94
CA GLU A 225 0.01 -3.97 1.44
C GLU A 225 0.09 -4.13 -0.10
N SER A 226 1.28 -4.19 -0.69
CA SER A 226 1.41 -4.48 -2.13
C SER A 226 0.80 -5.86 -2.47
N PRO A 227 -0.02 -6.01 -3.53
CA PRO A 227 -0.33 -5.05 -4.59
C PRO A 227 -1.68 -4.32 -4.40
N GLY A 228 -1.91 -3.70 -3.24
CA GLY A 228 -3.19 -3.09 -2.85
C GLY A 228 -3.65 -1.95 -3.75
N LEU A 229 -2.72 -1.16 -4.30
CA LEU A 229 -3.04 -0.13 -5.29
C LEU A 229 -3.56 -0.77 -6.59
N THR A 230 -2.81 -1.72 -7.16
CA THR A 230 -3.20 -2.40 -8.40
C THR A 230 -4.53 -3.14 -8.26
N SER A 231 -4.81 -3.70 -7.08
CA SER A 231 -6.03 -4.47 -6.80
C SER A 231 -7.18 -3.63 -6.23
N CYS A 232 -7.03 -2.30 -6.10
CA CYS A 232 -7.99 -1.47 -5.34
C CYS A 232 -9.44 -1.54 -5.85
N ILE A 233 -9.64 -1.58 -7.17
CA ILE A 233 -10.97 -1.69 -7.79
C ILE A 233 -11.59 -3.07 -7.49
N GLU A 234 -10.81 -4.14 -7.60
CA GLU A 234 -11.30 -5.50 -7.31
C GLU A 234 -11.57 -5.69 -5.82
N ILE A 235 -10.77 -5.07 -4.94
CA ILE A 235 -11.06 -4.99 -3.51
C ILE A 235 -12.42 -4.31 -3.30
N GLY A 236 -12.68 -3.17 -3.95
CA GLY A 236 -13.97 -2.48 -3.86
C GLY A 236 -15.15 -3.34 -4.31
N LYS A 237 -15.01 -4.06 -5.44
CA LYS A 237 -16.02 -5.01 -5.94
C LYS A 237 -16.24 -6.18 -4.96
N TYR A 238 -15.17 -6.71 -4.38
CA TYR A 238 -15.24 -7.79 -3.41
C TYR A 238 -15.94 -7.35 -2.12
N VAL A 239 -15.60 -6.16 -1.60
CA VAL A 239 -16.28 -5.55 -0.45
C VAL A 239 -17.77 -5.37 -0.72
N LYS A 240 -18.14 -4.85 -1.90
CA LYS A 240 -19.53 -4.74 -2.32
C LYS A 240 -20.22 -6.12 -2.32
N LYS A 241 -19.57 -7.16 -2.86
CA LYS A 241 -20.11 -8.53 -2.81
C LYS A 241 -20.36 -8.98 -1.38
N LEU A 242 -19.41 -8.82 -0.47
CA LEU A 242 -19.56 -9.24 0.93
C LEU A 242 -20.76 -8.57 1.63
N ILE A 243 -21.05 -7.32 1.27
CA ILE A 243 -22.18 -6.56 1.82
C ILE A 243 -23.51 -7.08 1.26
N TYR A 244 -23.60 -7.32 -0.06
CA TYR A 244 -24.89 -7.58 -0.73
C TYR A 244 -25.20 -9.07 -1.00
N PHE A 245 -24.22 -9.96 -1.13
CA PHE A 245 -24.47 -11.41 -1.25
C PHE A 245 -24.91 -12.05 0.06
N ASN A 246 -24.62 -11.39 1.18
CA ASN A 246 -25.00 -11.86 2.52
C ASN A 246 -26.29 -11.19 3.03
N ASN A 247 -27.06 -10.48 2.18
CA ASN A 247 -28.33 -9.85 2.54
C ASN A 247 -29.53 -10.66 2.05
#